data_AF-A0A2S9JPD3-F1
#
_entry.id   AF-A0A2S9JPD3-F1
#
_cell.length_a   1.000
_cell.length_b   1.000
_cell.length_c   1.000
_cell.angle_alpha   90.00
_cell.angle_beta   90.00
_cell.angle_gamma   90.00
#
_symmetry.space_group_name_H-M   'P 1'
#
loop_
_entity.id
_entity.type
_entity.pdbx_description
1 polymer ?
#
loop_
_entity_poly.entity_id
_entity_poly.type
_entity_poly.pdbx_seq_one_letter_code
_entity_poly.pdbx_strand_id
1 'polypeptide(L)' 'MPIGAFQTLNDASARGYAGIWPPAGETYDYVITVKAIGVEQLPVAANATGAMVGFVSNMNGLAVATMTAKGSN' A
#
# COMPACT_ATOMS: atom_id res chain seq x y z
N MET A 1 13.55 -6.60 2.60
CA MET A 1 13.29 -5.27 1.98
C MET A 1 14.59 -4.77 1.40
N PRO A 2 14.59 -4.11 0.22
CA PRO A 2 15.76 -3.40 -0.28
C PRO A 2 16.27 -2.37 0.75
N ILE A 3 17.56 -2.07 0.72
CA ILE A 3 18.17 -1.05 1.58
C ILE A 3 17.48 0.30 1.31
N GLY A 4 17.09 1.01 2.38
CA GLY A 4 16.37 2.29 2.32
C GLY A 4 14.84 2.18 2.23
N ALA A 5 14.29 0.99 1.94
CA ALA A 5 12.84 0.79 1.93
C ALA A 5 12.29 0.46 3.32
N PHE A 6 11.12 1.01 3.66
CA PHE A 6 10.39 0.70 4.89
C PHE A 6 8.90 0.48 4.63
N GLN A 7 8.22 -0.14 5.59
CA GLN A 7 6.77 -0.38 5.56
C GLN A 7 6.11 0.45 6.64
N THR A 8 5.05 1.18 6.29
CA THR A 8 4.20 1.93 7.25
C THR A 8 3.16 1.02 7.91
N LEU A 9 2.26 1.60 8.71
CA LEU A 9 1.16 0.87 9.33
C LEU A 9 0.05 0.58 8.32
N ASN A 10 -0.47 -0.64 8.35
CA ASN A 10 -1.72 -1.03 7.69
C ASN A 10 -2.93 -0.85 8.64
N ASP A 11 -4.14 -1.15 8.16
CA ASP A 11 -5.38 -0.98 8.95
C ASP A 11 -5.48 -1.96 10.15
N ALA A 12 -4.71 -3.05 10.14
CA ALA A 12 -4.55 -3.93 11.29
C ALA A 12 -3.51 -3.42 12.29
N SER A 13 -3.04 -2.17 12.14
CA SER A 13 -1.99 -1.56 12.95
C SER A 13 -0.66 -2.34 12.96
N ALA A 14 -0.39 -3.08 11.89
CA ALA A 14 0.83 -3.86 11.71
C ALA A 14 1.69 -3.33 10.56
N ARG A 15 2.99 -3.65 10.59
CA ARG A 15 3.90 -3.39 9.46
C ARG A 15 3.87 -4.57 8.49
N GLY A 16 3.73 -4.27 7.21
CA GLY A 16 3.79 -5.25 6.13
C GLY A 16 2.44 -5.78 5.67
N TYR A 17 2.50 -6.80 4.82
CA TYR A 17 1.32 -7.42 4.20
C TYR A 17 0.63 -8.36 5.19
N ALA A 18 -0.67 -8.14 5.42
CA ALA A 18 -1.47 -8.91 6.38
C ALA A 18 -2.17 -10.14 5.78
N GLY A 19 -2.04 -10.39 4.47
CA GLY A 19 -2.80 -11.43 3.79
C GLY A 19 -4.14 -10.95 3.24
N ILE A 20 -4.84 -11.88 2.61
CA ILE A 20 -6.27 -11.75 2.30
C ILE A 20 -7.06 -12.36 3.45
N TRP A 21 -8.14 -11.71 3.88
CA TRP A 21 -9.06 -12.25 4.90
C TRP A 21 -10.53 -11.89 4.60
N PRO A 22 -11.09 -12.34 3.46
CA PRO A 22 -12.52 -12.23 3.23
C PRO A 22 -13.30 -13.12 4.22
N PRO A 23 -14.50 -12.71 4.65
CA PRO A 23 -15.45 -13.61 5.33
C PRO A 23 -15.79 -14.84 4.47
N ALA A 24 -16.21 -15.92 5.12
CA ALA A 24 -16.58 -17.16 4.43
C ALA A 24 -17.74 -16.93 3.44
N GLY A 25 -17.56 -17.42 2.21
CA GLY A 25 -18.53 -17.24 1.13
C GLY A 25 -18.43 -15.90 0.39
N GLU A 26 -17.52 -15.01 0.80
CA GLU A 26 -17.29 -13.73 0.14
C GLU A 26 -16.03 -13.76 -0.74
N THR A 27 -16.06 -13.00 -1.82
CA THR A 27 -14.90 -12.78 -2.70
C THR A 27 -14.68 -11.28 -2.85
N TYR A 28 -13.51 -10.81 -2.42
CA TYR A 28 -13.14 -9.39 -2.48
C TYR A 28 -12.15 -9.09 -3.58
N ASP A 29 -12.17 -7.84 -4.03
CA ASP A 29 -11.16 -7.27 -4.90
C ASP A 29 -10.01 -6.70 -4.08
N TYR A 30 -8.81 -7.22 -4.32
CA TYR A 30 -7.56 -6.72 -3.76
C TYR A 30 -6.84 -5.90 -4.83
N VAL A 31 -6.94 -4.58 -4.69
CA VAL A 31 -6.32 -3.62 -5.60
C VAL A 31 -4.87 -3.36 -5.17
N ILE A 32 -3.92 -3.75 -6.02
CA ILE A 32 -2.50 -3.61 -5.77
C ILE A 32 -1.95 -2.54 -6.72
N THR A 33 -1.41 -1.47 -6.15
CA THR A 33 -0.98 -0.29 -6.88
C THR A 33 0.52 -0.05 -6.67
N VAL A 34 1.24 0.16 -7.77
CA VAL A 34 2.62 0.64 -7.78
C VAL A 34 2.62 2.08 -8.30
N LYS A 35 3.32 2.98 -7.60
CA LYS A 35 3.48 4.38 -8.00
C LYS A 35 4.95 4.68 -8.24
N ALA A 36 5.26 5.19 -9.43
CA ALA A 36 6.52 5.88 -9.68
C ALA A 36 6.41 7.29 -9.10
N ILE A 37 7.40 7.69 -8.29
CA ILE A 37 7.44 9.00 -7.63
C ILE A 37 8.64 9.82 -8.12
N GLY A 38 8.51 11.14 -8.15
CA GLY A 38 9.53 12.07 -8.63
C GLY A 38 10.51 12.56 -7.57
N VAL A 39 10.42 12.04 -6.35
CA VAL A 39 11.31 12.36 -5.23
C VAL A 39 12.09 11.11 -4.80
N GLU A 40 13.33 11.30 -4.36
CA GLU A 40 14.20 10.20 -3.94
C GLU A 40 13.67 9.46 -2.71
N GLN A 41 13.12 10.20 -1.75
CA GLN A 41 12.49 9.66 -0.55
C GLN A 41 11.11 10.28 -0.35
N LEU A 42 10.11 9.42 -0.12
CA LEU A 42 8.76 9.90 0.15
C LEU A 42 8.73 10.54 1.55
N PRO A 43 8.32 11.82 1.69
CA PRO A 43 8.41 12.54 2.95
C PRO A 43 7.25 12.16 3.90
N VAL A 44 7.29 10.92 4.40
CA VAL A 44 6.31 10.37 5.36
C VAL A 44 7.02 9.72 6.54
N ALA A 45 6.44 9.85 7.74
CA ALA A 45 6.95 9.21 8.92
C ALA A 45 6.78 7.68 8.86
N ALA A 46 7.63 6.93 9.57
CA ALA A 46 7.59 5.47 9.60
C ALA A 46 6.28 4.90 10.17
N ASN A 47 5.49 5.68 10.89
CA ASN A 47 4.19 5.33 11.46
C ASN A 47 3.01 6.00 10.72
N ALA A 48 3.23 6.57 9.54
CA ALA A 48 2.17 7.16 8.73
C ALA A 48 1.06 6.14 8.42
N THR A 49 -0.18 6.61 8.31
CA THR A 49 -1.32 5.77 7.89
C THR A 49 -1.28 5.51 6.39
N GLY A 50 -2.00 4.48 5.92
CA GLY A 50 -2.17 4.24 4.49
C GLY A 50 -2.73 5.46 3.74
N ALA A 51 -3.66 6.20 4.37
CA ALA A 51 -4.21 7.43 3.80
C ALA A 51 -3.14 8.53 3.62
N MET A 52 -2.26 8.75 4.61
CA MET A 52 -1.17 9.74 4.50
C MET A 52 -0.17 9.36 3.40
N VAL A 53 0.21 8.08 3.32
CA VAL A 53 1.08 7.57 2.25
C VAL A 53 0.41 7.78 0.88
N GLY A 54 -0.89 7.49 0.77
CA GLY A 54 -1.68 7.70 -0.44
C GLY A 54 -1.69 9.17 -0.89
N PHE A 55 -1.94 10.08 0.05
CA PHE A 55 -1.96 11.52 -0.19
C PHE A 55 -0.60 12.06 -0.67
N VAL A 56 0.47 11.78 0.08
CA VAL A 56 1.82 12.29 -0.23
C VAL A 56 2.37 11.67 -1.52
N SER A 57 2.12 10.38 -1.76
CA SER A 57 2.55 9.73 -3.01
C SER A 57 1.79 10.24 -4.24
N ASN A 58 0.51 10.64 -4.10
CA ASN A 58 -0.23 11.28 -5.19
C ASN A 58 0.35 12.65 -5.55
N MET A 59 0.78 13.44 -4.56
CA MET A 59 1.40 14.75 -4.79
C MET A 59 2.74 14.67 -5.52
N ASN A 60 3.46 13.56 -5.39
CA ASN A 60 4.79 13.35 -5.98
C ASN A 60 4.78 12.33 -7.13
N GLY A 61 3.61 11.97 -7.65
CA GLY A 61 3.46 10.88 -8.63
C GLY A 61 3.93 11.24 -10.04
N LEU A 62 4.60 10.30 -10.70
CA LEU A 62 4.98 10.37 -12.12
C LEU A 62 4.14 9.42 -12.98
N ALA A 63 3.89 8.22 -12.48
CA ALA A 63 3.10 7.19 -13.15
C ALA A 63 2.50 6.21 -12.13
N VAL A 64 1.43 5.55 -12.52
CA VAL A 64 0.71 4.57 -11.68
C VAL A 64 0.42 3.34 -12.52
N ALA A 65 0.66 2.17 -11.93
CA ALA A 65 0.21 0.88 -12.46
C ALA A 65 -0.61 0.18 -11.39
N THR A 66 -1.73 -0.42 -11.79
CA THR A 66 -2.65 -1.10 -10.89
C THR A 66 -3.00 -2.47 -11.44
N MET A 67 -3.07 -3.45 -10.55
CA MET A 67 -3.69 -4.74 -10.82
C MET A 67 -4.73 -5.05 -9.75
N THR A 68 -5.77 -5.79 -10.14
CA THR A 68 -6.80 -6.26 -9.21
C THR A 68 -6.77 -7.78 -9.19
N ALA A 69 -6.65 -8.36 -8.00
CA ALA A 69 -6.77 -9.80 -7.78
C ALA A 69 -8.04 -10.11 -6.98
N LYS A 70 -8.72 -11.20 -7.33
CA LYS A 70 -9.82 -11.74 -6.52
C LYS A 70 -9.24 -12.59 -5.38
N GLY A 71 -9.77 -12.43 -4.17
CA GLY A 71 -9.43 -13.29 -3.04
C GLY A 71 -10.69 -13.76 -2.30
N SER A 72 -10.71 -15.04 -1.94
CA SER A 72 -11.71 -15.71 -1.10
C SER A 72 -10.99 -16.57 -0.06
N ASN A 73 -11.63 -16.88 1.06
CA ASN A 73 -11.12 -17.83 2.07
C ASN A 73 -11.73 -19.22 1.88
#